data_AF-A0A3S3U943-F1
#
_entry.id   AF-A0A3S3U943-F1
#
_cell.length_a   1.000
_cell.length_b   1.000
_cell.length_c   1.000
_cell.angle_alpha   90.00
_cell.angle_beta   90.00
_cell.angle_gamma   90.00
#
_symmetry.space_group_name_H-M   'P 1'
#
loop_
_entity.id
_entity.type
_entity.pdbx_description
1 polymer ?
#
loop_
_entity_poly.entity_id
_entity_poly.type
_entity_poly.pdbx_seq_one_letter_code
_entity_poly.pdbx_strand_id
1 'polypeptide(L)'
;MKKPIFKEGKKYTFRDYFYLPNPVEDIVAELGYSYSLKVLQLPTSESCNVESVNNLKRTYYNVLPKIFLNSETAKREFLIAPVLFKLAKETDSKINVEYPIDVSELLNGYLDYLIRYKQELIVIEAKKGDINKGFNQLAAELIAWDQYEEEGGNILYGVVTIGEMWVFSMLDRKNKKITRDMHNYTIPEDVEDIFRILVGIIESSV
;
A
#
# COMPACT_ATOMS: atom_id res chain seq x y z
N MET A 1 20.70 17.35 20.59
CA MET A 1 19.43 17.34 19.84
C MET A 1 19.72 16.79 18.44
N LYS A 2 18.97 15.78 17.97
CA LYS A 2 18.99 15.40 16.55
C LYS A 2 18.48 16.60 15.73
N LYS A 3 19.05 16.85 14.55
CA LYS A 3 18.53 17.87 13.64
C LYS A 3 17.16 17.40 13.10
N PRO A 4 16.17 18.30 12.97
CA PRO A 4 14.87 17.94 12.40
C PRO A 4 15.03 17.47 10.95
N ILE A 5 14.26 16.47 10.55
CA ILE A 5 14.16 15.95 9.19
C ILE A 5 13.38 16.94 8.32
N PHE A 6 12.28 17.48 8.84
CA PHE A 6 11.46 18.44 8.13
C PHE A 6 11.96 19.87 8.34
N LYS A 7 12.09 20.60 7.24
CA LYS A 7 12.52 22.00 7.27
C LYS A 7 11.31 22.90 7.50
N GLU A 8 11.43 23.81 8.46
CA GLU A 8 10.41 24.81 8.74
C GLU A 8 10.06 25.63 7.48
N GLY A 9 8.77 25.83 7.23
CA GLY A 9 8.25 26.55 6.06
C GLY A 9 8.37 25.83 4.72
N LYS A 10 8.93 24.60 4.67
CA LYS A 10 8.95 23.79 3.45
C LYS A 10 7.74 22.86 3.42
N LYS A 11 7.00 22.88 2.30
CA LYS A 11 5.98 21.89 1.97
C LYS A 11 6.59 20.56 1.55
N TYR A 12 6.05 19.45 2.04
CA TYR A 12 6.40 18.09 1.68
C TYR A 12 5.16 17.39 1.16
N THR A 13 5.24 16.90 -0.07
CA THR A 13 4.24 16.02 -0.69
C THR A 13 4.56 14.55 -0.39
N PHE A 14 3.61 13.64 -0.54
CA PHE A 14 3.88 12.19 -0.39
C PHE A 14 5.06 11.70 -1.24
N ARG A 15 5.22 12.27 -2.45
CA ARG A 15 6.36 11.96 -3.33
C ARG A 15 7.71 12.38 -2.73
N ASP A 16 7.77 13.41 -1.90
CA ASP A 16 9.01 13.85 -1.24
C ASP A 16 9.52 12.81 -0.24
N TYR A 17 8.61 12.08 0.44
CA TYR A 17 8.96 11.04 1.40
C TYR A 17 9.73 9.89 0.78
N PHE A 18 9.44 9.54 -0.48
CA PHE A 18 10.21 8.58 -1.25
C PHE A 18 11.69 8.99 -1.36
N TYR A 19 11.98 10.28 -1.48
CA TYR A 19 13.35 10.78 -1.66
C TYR A 19 14.06 11.15 -0.34
N LEU A 20 13.38 11.04 0.81
CA LEU A 20 14.03 11.25 2.10
C LEU A 20 15.10 10.17 2.33
N PRO A 21 16.35 10.56 2.68
CA PRO A 21 17.42 9.59 2.95
C PRO A 21 17.30 8.93 4.32
N ASN A 22 16.34 9.38 5.14
CA ASN A 22 16.18 8.97 6.52
C ASN A 22 15.50 7.59 6.63
N PRO A 23 15.81 6.81 7.68
CA PRO A 23 15.06 5.60 8.01
C PRO A 23 13.59 5.92 8.28
N VAL A 24 12.68 5.00 7.91
CA VAL A 24 11.24 5.17 8.16
C VAL A 24 10.92 5.43 9.62
N GLU A 25 11.63 4.78 10.54
CA GLU A 25 11.44 4.95 11.99
C GLU A 25 11.67 6.40 12.44
N ASP A 26 12.73 7.05 11.95
CA ASP A 26 12.99 8.45 12.29
C ASP A 26 11.96 9.39 11.64
N ILE A 27 11.54 9.10 10.38
CA ILE A 27 10.53 9.89 9.65
C ILE A 27 9.19 9.88 10.39
N VAL A 28 8.68 8.69 10.72
CA VAL A 28 7.36 8.56 11.36
C VAL A 28 7.39 9.07 12.80
N ALA A 29 8.52 8.96 13.49
CA ALA A 29 8.70 9.53 14.83
C ALA A 29 8.55 11.05 14.85
N GLU A 30 9.08 11.76 13.85
CA GLU A 30 8.92 13.21 13.75
C GLU A 30 7.49 13.62 13.38
N LEU A 31 6.70 12.71 12.79
CA LEU A 31 5.26 12.87 12.57
C LEU A 31 4.39 12.40 13.76
N GLY A 32 5.00 11.93 14.85
CA GLY A 32 4.29 11.50 16.06
C GLY A 32 3.81 10.04 16.08
N TYR A 33 4.39 9.18 15.25
CA TYR A 33 4.10 7.75 15.15
C TYR A 33 5.33 6.90 15.48
N SER A 34 5.13 5.61 15.73
CA SER A 34 6.20 4.63 15.93
C SER A 34 6.22 3.61 14.80
N TYR A 35 7.38 2.98 14.58
CA TYR A 35 7.57 1.95 13.57
C TYR A 35 7.93 0.61 14.20
N SER A 36 7.50 -0.49 13.57
CA SER A 36 8.08 -1.81 13.80
C SER A 36 8.07 -2.69 12.55
N LEU A 37 8.98 -3.65 12.51
CA LEU A 37 9.04 -4.70 11.49
C LEU A 37 8.70 -6.03 12.16
N LYS A 38 7.62 -6.69 11.73
CA LYS A 38 7.15 -7.96 12.32
C LYS A 38 6.46 -8.80 11.25
N VAL A 39 6.35 -10.10 11.49
CA VAL A 39 5.40 -10.94 10.75
C VAL A 39 3.98 -10.53 11.14
N LEU A 40 3.19 -10.08 10.17
CA LEU A 40 1.79 -9.74 10.37
C LEU A 40 0.89 -10.97 10.21
N GLN A 41 -0.13 -11.08 11.05
CA GLN A 41 -1.27 -11.95 10.79
C GLN A 41 -2.30 -11.13 10.02
N LEU A 42 -2.20 -11.17 8.70
CA LEU A 42 -3.09 -10.44 7.81
C LEU A 42 -4.42 -11.19 7.68
N PRO A 43 -5.56 -10.48 7.64
CA PRO A 43 -6.83 -11.10 7.28
C PRO A 43 -6.75 -11.75 5.91
N THR A 44 -7.22 -12.98 5.79
CA THR A 44 -7.30 -13.70 4.53
C THR A 44 -8.71 -14.21 4.31
N SER A 45 -9.23 -14.03 3.09
CA SER A 45 -10.54 -14.55 2.74
C SER A 45 -10.43 -16.01 2.27
N GLU A 46 -11.28 -16.86 2.85
CA GLU A 46 -11.46 -18.25 2.41
C GLU A 46 -12.52 -18.38 1.29
N SER A 47 -13.36 -17.36 1.11
CA SER A 47 -14.47 -17.36 0.15
C SER A 47 -14.09 -16.87 -1.25
N CYS A 48 -12.82 -16.51 -1.48
CA CYS A 48 -12.34 -16.08 -2.80
C CYS A 48 -12.62 -17.14 -3.87
N ASN A 49 -13.05 -16.70 -5.05
CA ASN A 49 -13.20 -17.57 -6.22
C ASN A 49 -11.81 -18.01 -6.72
N VAL A 50 -11.33 -19.14 -6.18
CA VAL A 50 -10.01 -19.71 -6.43
C VAL A 50 -9.74 -19.92 -7.92
N GLU A 51 -10.74 -20.40 -8.68
CA GLU A 51 -10.58 -20.60 -10.13
C GLU A 51 -10.39 -19.26 -10.86
N SER A 52 -11.10 -18.22 -10.44
CA SER A 52 -10.95 -16.88 -10.99
C SER A 52 -9.52 -16.37 -10.81
N VAL A 53 -8.92 -16.57 -9.62
CA VAL A 53 -7.56 -16.13 -9.32
C VAL A 53 -6.50 -16.99 -10.02
N ASN A 54 -6.72 -18.30 -10.10
CA ASN A 54 -5.87 -19.22 -10.87
C ASN A 54 -5.79 -18.84 -12.35
N ASN A 55 -6.90 -18.36 -12.93
CA ASN A 55 -6.90 -17.87 -14.30
C ASN A 55 -6.05 -16.60 -14.48
N LEU A 56 -5.98 -15.73 -13.46
CA LEU A 56 -5.05 -14.59 -13.48
C LEU A 56 -3.59 -15.09 -13.39
N LYS A 57 -3.29 -16.03 -12.49
CA LYS A 57 -1.95 -16.65 -12.37
C LYS A 57 -1.49 -17.25 -13.70
N ARG A 58 -2.33 -18.05 -14.36
CA ARG A 58 -2.06 -18.62 -15.70
C ARG A 58 -1.84 -17.53 -16.75
N THR A 59 -2.65 -16.47 -16.73
CA THR A 59 -2.52 -15.35 -17.65
C THR A 59 -1.15 -14.70 -17.50
N TYR A 60 -0.69 -14.47 -16.27
CA TYR A 60 0.63 -13.92 -16.02
C TYR A 60 1.76 -14.79 -16.58
N TYR A 61 1.77 -16.10 -16.33
CA TYR A 61 2.79 -16.98 -16.92
C TYR A 61 2.77 -17.01 -18.46
N ASN A 62 1.61 -16.84 -19.08
CA ASN A 62 1.45 -16.89 -20.54
C ASN A 62 1.75 -15.56 -21.25
N VAL A 63 1.54 -14.43 -20.57
CA VAL A 63 1.55 -13.09 -21.17
C VAL A 63 2.79 -12.30 -20.76
N LEU A 64 3.20 -12.32 -19.48
CA LEU A 64 4.33 -11.50 -19.02
C LEU A 64 5.65 -11.78 -19.77
N PRO A 65 6.00 -13.03 -20.15
CA PRO A 65 7.20 -13.27 -20.95
C PRO A 65 7.20 -12.62 -22.34
N LYS A 66 6.05 -12.13 -22.81
CA LYS A 66 5.86 -11.47 -24.11
C LYS A 66 5.84 -9.95 -24.00
N ILE A 67 6.01 -9.39 -22.81
CA ILE A 67 5.91 -7.96 -22.53
C ILE A 67 7.22 -7.46 -21.92
N PHE A 68 7.67 -6.29 -22.36
CA PHE A 68 8.83 -5.62 -21.77
C PHE A 68 8.39 -4.70 -20.61
N LEU A 69 8.67 -5.12 -19.37
CA LEU A 69 8.17 -4.49 -18.14
C LEU A 69 9.17 -3.50 -17.51
N ASN A 70 9.84 -2.69 -18.33
CA ASN A 70 10.91 -1.79 -17.89
C ASN A 70 10.45 -0.39 -17.45
N SER A 71 9.16 -0.08 -17.60
CA SER A 71 8.57 1.21 -17.23
C SER A 71 7.53 1.04 -16.14
N GLU A 72 7.38 2.06 -15.30
CA GLU A 72 6.33 2.09 -14.27
C GLU A 72 4.95 1.96 -14.92
N THR A 73 4.69 2.62 -16.05
CA THR A 73 3.44 2.45 -16.80
C THR A 73 3.19 0.99 -17.19
N ALA A 74 4.20 0.27 -17.71
CA ALA A 74 4.03 -1.13 -18.07
C ALA A 74 3.77 -2.03 -16.84
N LYS A 75 4.50 -1.80 -15.74
CA LYS A 75 4.28 -2.53 -14.48
C LYS A 75 2.88 -2.27 -13.93
N ARG A 76 2.44 -1.01 -13.92
CA ARG A 76 1.10 -0.60 -13.53
C ARG A 76 0.03 -1.31 -14.35
N GLU A 77 0.12 -1.30 -15.67
CA GLU A 77 -0.89 -1.86 -16.57
C GLU A 77 -0.92 -3.39 -16.56
N PHE A 78 0.25 -4.05 -16.49
CA PHE A 78 0.34 -5.49 -16.71
C PHE A 78 0.58 -6.32 -15.44
N LEU A 79 0.88 -5.70 -14.29
CA LEU A 79 1.06 -6.40 -13.01
C LEU A 79 0.11 -5.92 -11.92
N ILE A 80 -0.05 -4.60 -11.76
CA ILE A 80 -0.84 -4.04 -10.65
C ILE A 80 -2.34 -3.97 -10.99
N ALA A 81 -2.67 -3.31 -12.10
CA ALA A 81 -4.04 -3.10 -12.54
C ALA A 81 -4.84 -4.40 -12.71
N PRO A 82 -4.29 -5.52 -13.22
CA PRO A 82 -5.07 -6.75 -13.35
C PRO A 82 -5.48 -7.35 -11.99
N VAL A 83 -4.65 -7.22 -10.95
CA VAL A 83 -5.01 -7.63 -9.58
C VAL A 83 -6.12 -6.74 -9.02
N LEU A 84 -5.97 -5.42 -9.14
CA LEU A 84 -6.96 -4.46 -8.63
C LEU A 84 -8.29 -4.55 -9.39
N PHE A 85 -8.26 -4.71 -10.70
CA PHE A 85 -9.46 -4.92 -11.52
C PHE A 85 -10.19 -6.20 -11.12
N LYS A 86 -9.44 -7.27 -10.84
CA LYS A 86 -10.00 -8.52 -10.33
C LYS A 86 -10.68 -8.31 -8.98
N LEU A 87 -10.06 -7.53 -8.10
CA LEU A 87 -10.60 -7.25 -6.76
C LEU A 87 -11.95 -6.54 -6.87
N ALA A 88 -12.02 -5.47 -7.68
CA ALA A 88 -13.27 -4.75 -7.95
C ALA A 88 -14.33 -5.59 -8.69
N LYS A 89 -13.92 -6.63 -9.42
CA LYS A 89 -14.85 -7.53 -10.11
C LYS A 89 -15.49 -8.56 -9.16
N GLU A 90 -14.71 -9.07 -8.21
CA GLU A 90 -15.14 -10.15 -7.31
C GLU A 90 -15.73 -9.62 -5.99
N THR A 91 -15.69 -8.31 -5.75
CA THR A 91 -16.19 -7.65 -4.55
C THR A 91 -16.95 -6.36 -4.93
N ASP A 92 -17.76 -5.82 -4.02
CA ASP A 92 -18.41 -4.51 -4.19
C ASP A 92 -17.48 -3.33 -3.83
N SER A 93 -16.16 -3.53 -3.91
CA SER A 93 -15.19 -2.50 -3.55
C SER A 93 -15.11 -1.39 -4.58
N LYS A 94 -14.92 -0.16 -4.08
CA LYS A 94 -14.62 1.01 -4.90
C LYS A 94 -13.13 1.26 -4.91
N ILE A 95 -12.55 1.44 -6.09
CA ILE A 95 -11.13 1.78 -6.26
C ILE A 95 -11.04 3.22 -6.76
N ASN A 96 -10.52 4.10 -5.90
CA ASN A 96 -10.20 5.47 -6.22
C ASN A 96 -8.73 5.57 -6.62
N VAL A 97 -8.49 5.91 -7.89
CA VAL A 97 -7.14 6.11 -8.44
C VAL A 97 -6.77 7.59 -8.30
N GLU A 98 -5.54 7.88 -7.86
CA GLU A 98 -5.05 9.25 -7.65
C GLU A 98 -5.99 10.06 -6.74
N TYR A 99 -6.26 9.54 -5.53
CA TYR A 99 -7.16 10.19 -4.58
C TYR A 99 -6.45 11.36 -3.87
N PRO A 100 -6.94 12.60 -3.97
CA PRO A 100 -6.27 13.77 -3.39
C PRO A 100 -6.46 13.84 -1.87
N ILE A 101 -5.40 14.18 -1.16
CA ILE A 101 -5.40 14.44 0.29
C ILE A 101 -4.59 15.70 0.57
N ASP A 102 -5.12 16.58 1.41
CA ASP A 102 -4.45 17.76 1.91
C ASP A 102 -4.77 17.94 3.40
N VAL A 103 -3.89 17.41 4.26
CA VAL A 103 -4.03 17.45 5.73
C VAL A 103 -3.16 18.55 6.32
N SER A 104 -1.93 18.69 5.81
CA SER A 104 -0.99 19.72 6.26
C SER A 104 0.13 19.95 5.24
N GLU A 105 0.98 20.95 5.52
CA GLU A 105 2.22 21.19 4.77
C GLU A 105 3.16 19.98 4.75
N LEU A 106 3.05 19.05 5.70
CA LEU A 106 3.86 17.82 5.72
C LEU A 106 3.13 16.61 5.12
N LEU A 107 1.81 16.66 5.00
CA LEU A 107 0.95 15.50 4.66
C LEU A 107 -0.06 15.92 3.60
N ASN A 108 0.38 15.96 2.35
CA ASN A 108 -0.46 16.29 1.20
C ASN A 108 0.02 15.58 -0.07
N GLY A 109 -0.87 15.38 -1.02
CA GLY A 109 -0.57 14.74 -2.29
C GLY A 109 -1.72 13.87 -2.79
N TYR A 110 -1.37 12.83 -3.52
CA TYR A 110 -2.32 11.88 -4.08
C TYR A 110 -1.95 10.47 -3.62
N LEU A 111 -2.94 9.71 -3.14
CA LEU A 111 -2.81 8.26 -2.95
C LEU A 111 -2.90 7.60 -4.33
N ASP A 112 -1.97 6.71 -4.67
CA ASP A 112 -1.99 6.04 -5.98
C ASP A 112 -3.29 5.24 -6.15
N TYR A 113 -3.66 4.45 -5.12
CA TYR A 113 -4.95 3.79 -5.03
C TYR A 113 -5.47 3.79 -3.59
N LEU A 114 -6.70 4.27 -3.42
CA LEU A 114 -7.51 4.08 -2.23
C LEU A 114 -8.63 3.09 -2.55
N ILE A 115 -8.63 1.94 -1.88
CA ILE A 115 -9.65 0.90 -2.02
C ILE A 115 -10.58 1.00 -0.82
N ARG A 116 -11.89 1.12 -1.08
CA ARG A 116 -12.91 1.26 -0.04
C ARG A 116 -13.99 0.20 -0.20
N TYR A 117 -14.24 -0.53 0.88
CA TYR A 117 -15.42 -1.38 1.05
C TYR A 117 -15.90 -1.31 2.50
N LYS A 118 -15.76 -2.38 3.29
CA LYS A 118 -16.01 -2.35 4.74
C LYS A 118 -14.81 -1.81 5.52
N GLN A 119 -13.63 -1.89 4.94
CA GLN A 119 -12.37 -1.42 5.48
C GLN A 119 -11.56 -0.77 4.35
N GLU A 120 -10.90 0.35 4.64
CA GLU A 120 -10.00 1.00 3.69
C GLU A 120 -8.64 0.32 3.61
N LEU A 121 -8.10 0.31 2.39
CA LEU A 121 -6.75 -0.13 2.05
C LEU A 121 -6.10 0.88 1.09
N ILE A 122 -4.90 1.33 1.44
CA ILE A 122 -4.08 2.16 0.56
C ILE A 122 -3.07 1.26 -0.17
N VAL A 123 -3.00 1.38 -1.49
CA VAL A 123 -1.96 0.72 -2.32
C VAL A 123 -1.12 1.79 -2.99
N ILE A 124 0.19 1.68 -2.89
CA ILE A 124 1.13 2.57 -3.60
C ILE A 124 2.04 1.82 -4.56
N GLU A 125 2.41 2.48 -5.64
CA GLU A 125 3.44 2.05 -6.57
C GLU A 125 4.78 2.69 -6.21
N ALA A 126 5.68 1.89 -5.66
CA ALA A 126 7.04 2.32 -5.36
C ALA A 126 7.82 2.56 -6.64
N LYS A 127 8.27 3.80 -6.83
CA LYS A 127 9.05 4.21 -8.01
C LYS A 127 10.45 3.60 -7.98
N LYS A 128 11.06 3.44 -9.16
CA LYS A 128 12.45 2.97 -9.32
C LYS A 128 12.72 1.59 -8.70
N GLY A 129 11.69 0.79 -8.47
CA GLY A 129 11.83 -0.54 -7.86
C GLY A 129 12.29 -0.53 -6.39
N ASP A 130 12.20 0.60 -5.67
CA ASP A 130 12.70 0.71 -4.30
C ASP A 130 11.56 0.62 -3.27
N ILE A 131 11.29 -0.60 -2.80
CA ILE A 131 10.27 -0.89 -1.78
C ILE A 131 10.51 -0.12 -0.48
N ASN A 132 11.76 0.09 -0.07
CA ASN A 132 12.04 0.76 1.21
C ASN A 132 11.70 2.24 1.14
N LYS A 133 12.05 2.90 0.03
CA LYS A 133 11.65 4.29 -0.22
C LYS A 133 10.16 4.42 -0.49
N GLY A 134 9.57 3.46 -1.21
CA GLY A 134 8.13 3.35 -1.33
C GLY A 134 7.47 3.29 0.06
N PHE A 135 8.02 2.49 0.97
CA PHE A 135 7.47 2.38 2.32
C PHE A 135 7.51 3.70 3.10
N ASN A 136 8.53 4.55 2.93
CA ASN A 136 8.52 5.90 3.51
C ASN A 136 7.32 6.73 3.02
N GLN A 137 7.00 6.65 1.73
CA GLN A 137 5.84 7.29 1.15
C GLN A 137 4.54 6.69 1.71
N LEU A 138 4.40 5.35 1.72
CA LEU A 138 3.21 4.68 2.25
C LEU A 138 2.96 5.04 3.72
N ALA A 139 4.02 5.11 4.53
CA ALA A 139 3.90 5.48 5.93
C ALA A 139 3.33 6.89 6.11
N ALA A 140 3.79 7.85 5.29
CA ALA A 140 3.24 9.20 5.29
C ALA A 140 1.77 9.23 4.82
N GLU A 141 1.43 8.44 3.81
CA GLU A 141 0.05 8.30 3.31
C GLU A 141 -0.89 7.69 4.35
N LEU A 142 -0.47 6.65 5.09
CA LEU A 142 -1.23 6.07 6.20
C LEU A 142 -1.46 7.07 7.33
N ILE A 143 -0.43 7.85 7.68
CA ILE A 143 -0.53 8.90 8.71
C ILE A 143 -1.47 10.01 8.24
N ALA A 144 -1.39 10.42 6.97
CA ALA A 144 -2.29 11.40 6.41
C ALA A 144 -3.73 10.90 6.43
N TRP A 145 -3.98 9.63 6.07
CA TRP A 145 -5.31 9.04 6.12
C TRP A 145 -5.87 8.97 7.55
N ASP A 146 -5.05 8.58 8.53
CA ASP A 146 -5.42 8.57 9.95
C ASP A 146 -5.87 9.95 10.46
N GLN A 147 -5.22 11.01 9.98
CA GLN A 147 -5.57 12.39 10.34
C GLN A 147 -6.73 12.96 9.51
N TYR A 148 -6.96 12.44 8.31
CA TYR A 148 -8.01 12.91 7.40
C TYR A 148 -9.38 12.33 7.74
N GLU A 149 -9.44 11.05 8.08
CA GLU A 149 -10.68 10.30 8.32
C GLU A 149 -10.83 10.01 9.82
N GLU A 150 -11.49 10.91 10.56
CA GLU A 150 -11.66 10.78 12.02
C GLU A 150 -12.55 9.59 12.40
N GLU A 151 -13.46 9.18 11.52
CA GLU A 151 -14.39 8.06 11.73
C GLU A 151 -13.86 6.80 11.03
N GLY A 152 -13.55 5.74 11.78
CA GLY A 152 -13.13 4.49 11.16
C GLY A 152 -12.66 3.44 12.17
N GLY A 153 -12.37 2.25 11.65
CA GLY A 153 -11.78 1.16 12.42
C GLY A 153 -10.44 1.55 13.05
N ASN A 154 -10.00 0.80 14.07
CA ASN A 154 -8.73 1.09 14.77
C ASN A 154 -7.50 0.76 13.91
N ILE A 155 -7.66 -0.02 12.85
CA ILE A 155 -6.57 -0.45 11.98
C ILE A 155 -6.76 0.14 10.59
N LEU A 156 -5.68 0.69 10.04
CA LEU A 156 -5.58 1.03 8.62
C LEU A 156 -4.58 0.11 7.96
N TYR A 157 -4.87 -0.34 6.74
CA TYR A 157 -3.98 -1.21 5.99
C TYR A 157 -3.34 -0.46 4.83
N GLY A 158 -2.08 -0.80 4.55
CA GLY A 158 -1.32 -0.25 3.45
C GLY A 158 -0.50 -1.32 2.77
N VAL A 159 -0.30 -1.23 1.46
CA VAL A 159 0.61 -2.10 0.72
C VAL A 159 1.45 -1.29 -0.24
N VAL A 160 2.75 -1.57 -0.24
CA VAL A 160 3.70 -1.02 -1.20
C VAL A 160 4.03 -2.08 -2.23
N THR A 161 3.97 -1.73 -3.51
CA THR A 161 4.30 -2.65 -4.61
C THR A 161 5.22 -2.02 -5.63
N ILE A 162 6.08 -2.83 -6.25
CA ILE A 162 6.86 -2.47 -7.45
C ILE A 162 6.33 -3.18 -8.71
N GLY A 163 5.12 -3.74 -8.63
CA GLY A 163 4.53 -4.63 -9.63
C GLY A 163 4.78 -6.09 -9.27
N GLU A 164 6.02 -6.55 -9.42
CA GLU A 164 6.41 -7.95 -9.19
C GLU A 164 6.46 -8.37 -7.71
N MET A 165 6.52 -7.41 -6.78
CA MET A 165 6.63 -7.67 -5.34
C MET A 165 5.71 -6.73 -4.56
N TRP A 166 5.00 -7.28 -3.57
CA TRP A 166 4.00 -6.62 -2.71
C TRP A 166 4.38 -6.84 -1.25
N VAL A 167 4.39 -5.76 -0.47
CA VAL A 167 4.71 -5.79 0.96
C VAL A 167 3.64 -5.06 1.75
N PHE A 168 2.96 -5.80 2.62
CA PHE A 168 1.85 -5.30 3.40
C PHE A 168 2.31 -4.59 4.68
N SER A 169 1.40 -3.79 5.23
CA SER A 169 1.58 -3.07 6.48
C SER A 169 0.23 -2.72 7.10
N MET A 170 0.29 -2.38 8.38
CA MET A 170 -0.86 -1.84 9.10
C MET A 170 -0.45 -0.66 9.98
N LEU A 171 -1.38 0.26 10.20
CA LEU A 171 -1.30 1.31 11.21
C LEU A 171 -2.35 1.04 12.28
N ASP A 172 -1.89 0.82 13.51
CA ASP A 172 -2.72 0.87 14.72
C ASP A 172 -2.88 2.34 15.12
N ARG A 173 -4.08 2.88 14.88
CA ARG A 173 -4.40 4.30 15.04
C ARG A 173 -4.29 4.73 16.49
N LYS A 174 -4.88 3.96 17.42
CA LYS A 174 -4.85 4.25 18.86
C LYS A 174 -3.43 4.33 19.41
N ASN A 175 -2.56 3.41 19.01
CA ASN A 175 -1.17 3.38 19.47
C ASN A 175 -0.22 4.19 18.57
N LYS A 176 -0.73 4.81 17.50
CA LYS A 176 0.04 5.52 16.47
C LYS A 176 1.24 4.69 16.01
N LYS A 177 1.00 3.42 15.67
CA LYS A 177 2.05 2.45 15.38
C LYS A 177 1.90 1.84 14.01
N ILE A 178 2.87 2.11 13.15
CA ILE A 178 3.00 1.48 11.83
C ILE A 178 3.81 0.21 11.98
N THR A 179 3.28 -0.89 11.46
CA THR A 179 3.98 -2.17 11.38
C THR A 179 4.07 -2.61 9.94
N ARG A 180 5.29 -2.79 9.43
CA ARG A 180 5.56 -3.39 8.13
C ARG A 180 5.67 -4.90 8.28
N ASP A 181 5.08 -5.63 7.35
CA ASP A 181 5.23 -7.08 7.28
C ASP A 181 6.67 -7.47 6.85
N MET A 182 7.14 -8.60 7.38
CA MET A 182 8.41 -9.20 6.97
C MET A 182 8.27 -10.06 5.71
N HIS A 183 7.06 -10.52 5.40
CA HIS A 183 6.81 -11.27 4.18
C HIS A 183 6.72 -10.35 2.97
N ASN A 184 7.28 -10.83 1.87
CA ASN A 184 7.13 -10.23 0.55
C ASN A 184 6.40 -11.24 -0.33
N TYR A 185 5.37 -10.80 -1.02
CA TYR A 185 4.59 -11.62 -1.94
C TYR A 185 4.92 -11.23 -3.38
N THR A 186 5.02 -12.19 -4.27
CA THR A 186 5.50 -11.99 -5.64
C THR A 186 4.46 -12.36 -6.68
N ILE A 187 4.49 -11.67 -7.82
CA ILE A 187 3.72 -12.04 -9.02
C ILE A 187 4.70 -12.68 -10.01
N PRO A 188 4.36 -13.85 -10.63
CA PRO A 188 3.05 -14.53 -10.58
C PRO A 188 2.81 -15.51 -9.41
N GLU A 189 3.84 -15.88 -8.65
CA GLU A 189 3.78 -17.03 -7.76
C GLU A 189 2.71 -16.90 -6.66
N ASP A 190 2.71 -15.78 -5.95
CA ASP A 190 1.90 -15.55 -4.75
C ASP A 190 0.63 -14.74 -5.07
N VAL A 191 0.21 -14.65 -6.33
CA VAL A 191 -0.97 -13.86 -6.73
C VAL A 191 -2.25 -14.31 -6.02
N GLU A 192 -2.35 -15.60 -5.68
CA GLU A 192 -3.46 -16.11 -4.90
C GLU A 192 -3.46 -15.57 -3.48
N ASP A 193 -2.31 -15.61 -2.81
CA ASP A 193 -2.15 -15.09 -1.45
C ASP A 193 -2.39 -13.58 -1.40
N ILE A 194 -1.81 -12.83 -2.35
CA ILE A 194 -2.06 -11.39 -2.50
C ILE A 194 -3.56 -11.15 -2.61
N PHE A 195 -4.26 -11.87 -3.48
CA PHE A 195 -5.69 -11.65 -3.69
C PHE A 195 -6.51 -11.99 -2.45
N ARG A 196 -6.23 -13.13 -1.80
CA ARG A 196 -6.91 -13.53 -0.55
C ARG A 196 -6.69 -12.54 0.57
N ILE A 197 -5.49 -11.98 0.70
CA ILE A 197 -5.17 -10.94 1.68
C ILE A 197 -5.93 -9.64 1.36
N LEU A 198 -5.91 -9.19 0.10
CA LEU A 198 -6.63 -7.98 -0.32
C LEU A 198 -8.12 -8.08 0.00
N VAL A 199 -8.77 -9.18 -0.38
CA VAL A 199 -10.18 -9.44 -0.09
C VAL A 199 -10.41 -9.53 1.42
N GLY A 200 -9.58 -10.31 2.13
CA GLY A 200 -9.66 -10.46 3.58
C GLY A 200 -9.61 -9.12 4.30
N ILE A 201 -8.68 -8.23 3.91
CA ILE A 201 -8.56 -6.88 4.47
C ILE A 201 -9.83 -6.07 4.24
N ILE A 202 -10.29 -5.93 2.99
CA ILE A 202 -11.38 -4.99 2.67
C ILE A 202 -12.76 -5.49 3.14
N GLU A 203 -12.91 -6.79 3.38
CA GLU A 203 -14.14 -7.40 3.91
C GLU A 203 -14.18 -7.46 5.44
N SER A 204 -13.02 -7.44 6.11
CA SER A 204 -12.94 -7.48 7.56
C SER A 204 -13.33 -6.13 8.15
N SER A 205 -14.46 -6.09 8.84
CA SER A 205 -14.82 -4.93 9.68
C SER A 205 -14.06 -5.07 11.00
N VAL A 206 -12.91 -4.40 11.11
CA VAL A 206 -12.10 -4.37 12.35
C VAL A 206 -12.42 -3.13 13.17
#